data_AF-A0AB39STL7-F1
#
_entry.id   AF-A0AB39STL7-F1
#
_cell.length_a   1.000
_cell.length_b   1.000
_cell.length_c   1.000
_cell.angle_alpha   90.00
_cell.angle_beta   90.00
_cell.angle_gamma   90.00
#
_symmetry.space_group_name_H-M   'P 1'
#
loop_
_entity.id
_entity.type
_entity.pdbx_description
1 polymer ?
#
loop_
_entity_poly.entity_id
_entity_poly.type
_entity_poly.pdbx_seq_one_letter_code
_entity_poly.pdbx_strand_id
1 'polypeptide(L)' 'MTLLVEWSTSDEKGVPGTSDGSETIRREGADRYTLTLQHEVRGAGCYWGVRASTDPAAANGGSFQQIFIRRCVIT' A
#
# COMPACT_ATOMS: atom_id res chain seq x y z
N MET A 1 -17.64 4.20 4.91
CA MET A 1 -16.67 3.35 4.20
C MET A 1 -15.45 3.15 5.09
N THR A 2 -14.96 1.92 5.17
CA THR A 2 -13.68 1.62 5.82
C THR A 2 -12.63 1.46 4.72
N LEU A 3 -11.45 2.05 4.89
CA LEU A 3 -10.30 1.92 4.02
C LEU A 3 -9.19 1.19 4.81
N LEU A 4 -8.65 0.13 4.24
CA LEU A 4 -7.46 -0.55 4.72
C LEU A 4 -6.30 -0.20 3.80
N VAL A 5 -5.25 0.37 4.38
CA VAL A 5 -3.97 0.62 3.70
C VAL A 5 -2.93 -0.34 4.25
N GLU A 6 -2.24 -1.05 3.37
CA GLU A 6 -1.22 -2.03 3.72
C GLU A 6 0.08 -1.65 3.03
N TRP A 7 1.17 -1.65 3.79
CA TRP A 7 2.53 -1.46 3.27
C TRP A 7 3.24 -2.79 3.24
N SER A 8 4.11 -2.96 2.25
CA SER A 8 4.85 -4.20 2.06
C SER A 8 6.21 -3.96 1.42
N THR A 9 7.13 -4.90 1.60
CA THR A 9 8.41 -4.93 0.88
C THR A 9 8.59 -6.25 0.15
N SER A 10 9.12 -6.19 -1.07
CA SER A 10 9.34 -7.36 -1.94
C SER A 10 10.69 -7.25 -2.64
N ASP A 11 11.32 -8.38 -2.99
CA ASP A 11 12.46 -8.40 -3.91
C ASP A 11 12.03 -8.57 -5.37
N GLU A 12 10.74 -8.85 -5.60
CA GLU A 12 10.14 -9.06 -6.90
C GLU A 12 9.18 -7.93 -7.28
N LYS A 13 9.26 -7.52 -8.55
CA LYS A 13 8.34 -6.54 -9.13
C LYS A 13 6.95 -7.15 -9.33
N GLY A 14 5.93 -6.46 -8.86
CA GLY A 14 4.52 -6.72 -9.19
C GLY A 14 3.78 -7.51 -8.12
N VAL A 15 4.49 -7.95 -7.08
CA VAL A 15 3.93 -8.67 -5.96
C VAL A 15 4.12 -7.86 -4.67
N PRO A 16 3.17 -7.92 -3.71
CA PRO A 16 3.31 -7.20 -2.45
C PRO A 16 4.53 -7.64 -1.64
N GLY A 17 4.86 -8.94 -1.66
CA GLY A 17 5.92 -9.49 -0.81
C GLY A 17 5.50 -9.55 0.67
N THR A 18 6.43 -9.24 1.56
CA THR A 18 6.25 -9.29 3.02
C THR A 18 5.56 -8.04 3.55
N SER A 19 4.57 -8.20 4.42
CA SER A 19 3.90 -7.09 5.10
C SER A 19 4.88 -6.27 5.95
N ASP A 20 4.76 -4.94 5.88
CA ASP A 20 5.57 -3.97 6.64
C ASP A 20 4.71 -3.09 7.59
N GLY A 21 3.39 -3.25 7.54
CA GLY A 21 2.43 -2.57 8.40
C GLY A 21 1.09 -2.36 7.71
N SER A 22 0.10 -1.91 8.47
CA SER A 22 -1.20 -1.52 7.94
C SER A 22 -1.87 -0.46 8.81
N GLU A 23 -2.79 0.28 8.21
CA GLU A 23 -3.61 1.29 8.87
C GLU A 23 -5.06 1.19 8.36
N THR A 24 -6.01 1.25 9.29
CA THR A 24 -7.44 1.24 8.98
C THR A 24 -8.05 2.61 9.24
N ILE A 25 -8.71 3.17 8.23
CA ILE A 25 -9.24 4.53 8.25
C ILE A 25 -10.73 4.49 7.93
N ARG A 26 -11.55 5.12 8.76
CA ARG A 26 -12.99 5.24 8.51
C ARG A 26 -13.33 6.63 7.96
N ARG A 27 -14.17 6.67 6.92
CA ARG A 27 -14.65 7.90 6.27
C ARG A 27 -16.13 7.80 5.92
N GLU A 28 -16.83 8.93 6.03
CA GLU A 28 -18.27 9.07 5.79
C GLU A 28 -18.63 10.53 5.44
N GLY A 29 -19.80 10.72 4.82
CA GLY A 29 -20.34 12.06 4.51
C GLY A 29 -19.94 12.67 3.17
N ALA A 30 -19.00 12.06 2.44
CA ALA A 30 -18.57 12.45 1.09
C ALA A 30 -18.31 11.23 0.19
N ASP A 31 -18.34 11.47 -1.12
CA ASP A 31 -18.02 10.53 -2.19
C ASP A 31 -16.51 10.51 -2.54
N ARG A 32 -15.78 11.56 -2.15
CA ARG A 32 -14.34 11.72 -2.40
C ARG A 32 -13.59 12.14 -1.15
N TYR A 33 -12.46 11.46 -0.90
CA TYR A 33 -11.50 11.80 0.14
C TYR A 33 -10.09 11.87 -0.44
N THR A 34 -9.24 12.69 0.17
CA THR A 34 -7.80 12.70 -0.06
C THR A 34 -7.13 12.49 1.29
N LEU A 35 -6.21 11.53 1.34
CA LEU A 35 -5.51 11.12 2.55
C LEU A 35 -4.00 11.25 2.32
N THR A 36 -3.31 11.83 3.29
CA THR A 36 -1.85 11.86 3.33
C THR A 36 -1.42 11.01 4.51
N LEU A 37 -0.76 9.90 4.22
CA LEU A 37 -0.31 8.92 5.21
C LEU A 37 1.21 8.85 5.21
N GLN A 38 1.79 8.75 6.39
CA GLN A 38 3.21 8.53 6.58
C GLN A 38 3.42 7.10 7.06
N HIS A 39 4.45 6.44 6.52
CA HIS A 39 4.84 5.10 6.95
C HIS A 39 6.36 4.99 6.93
N GLU A 40 6.94 4.61 8.05
CA GLU A 40 8.38 4.33 8.16
C GLU A 40 8.64 2.90 7.70
N VAL A 41 9.24 2.75 6.53
CA VAL A 41 9.48 1.43 5.95
C VAL A 41 10.61 0.71 6.71
N ARG A 42 10.33 -0.48 7.24
CA ARG A 42 11.27 -1.26 8.06
C ARG A 42 11.84 -2.47 7.31
N GLY A 43 11.13 -2.95 6.29
CA GLY A 43 11.50 -4.12 5.51
C GLY A 43 12.75 -3.94 4.63
N ALA A 44 13.39 -5.08 4.32
CA ALA A 44 14.64 -5.13 3.57
C ALA A 44 14.47 -5.28 2.05
N GLY A 45 13.24 -5.47 1.54
CA GLY A 45 12.98 -5.69 0.12
C GLY A 45 13.33 -4.48 -0.78
N CYS A 46 13.57 -4.77 -2.06
CA CYS A 46 13.91 -3.77 -3.10
C CYS A 46 12.74 -3.02 -3.73
N TYR A 47 11.51 -3.51 -3.54
CA TYR A 47 10.27 -2.84 -3.91
C TYR A 47 9.52 -2.48 -2.66
N TRP A 48 9.10 -1.22 -2.54
CA TRP A 48 8.15 -0.79 -1.53
C TRP A 48 6.76 -0.73 -2.15
N GLY A 49 5.84 -1.50 -1.60
CA GLY A 49 4.46 -1.62 -2.04
C GLY A 49 3.49 -0.92 -1.09
N VAL A 50 2.44 -0.34 -1.64
CA VAL A 50 1.26 0.11 -0.90
C VAL A 50 0.00 -0.41 -1.58
N ARG A 51 -0.89 -1.00 -0.80
CA ARG A 51 -2.21 -1.43 -1.23
C ARG A 51 -3.27 -0.66 -0.49
N ALA A 52 -4.29 -0.19 -1.21
CA ALA A 52 -5.50 0.40 -0.66
C ALA A 52 -6.70 -0.45 -1.05
N SER A 53 -7.48 -0.89 -0.06
CA SER A 53 -8.72 -1.64 -0.23
C SER A 53 -9.82 -1.06 0.65
N THR A 54 -11.09 -1.27 0.28
CA THR A 54 -12.23 -0.73 1.04
C THR A 54 -13.13 -1.85 1.55
N ASP A 55 -13.90 -1.54 2.59
CA ASP A 55 -15.06 -2.32 3.01
C ASP A 55 -16.32 -1.40 2.99
N PRO A 56 -17.32 -1.69 2.14
CA PRO A 56 -17.38 -2.81 1.19
C PRO A 56 -16.29 -2.72 0.10
N ALA A 57 -15.94 -3.88 -0.48
CA ALA A 57 -14.90 -4.00 -1.49
C ALA A 57 -15.19 -3.11 -2.70
N ALA A 58 -14.17 -2.35 -3.13
CA ALA A 58 -14.27 -1.55 -4.34
C ALA A 58 -14.49 -2.47 -5.55
N ALA A 59 -15.37 -2.06 -6.47
CA ALA A 59 -15.76 -2.87 -7.62
C ALA A 59 -14.58 -3.22 -8.56
N ASN A 60 -13.51 -2.42 -8.54
CA ASN A 60 -12.29 -2.63 -9.29
C ASN A 60 -11.20 -3.41 -8.52
N GLY A 61 -11.49 -3.93 -7.31
CA GLY A 61 -10.57 -4.73 -6.51
C GLY A 61 -9.54 -3.92 -5.69
N GLY A 62 -9.68 -2.60 -5.61
CA GLY A 62 -8.77 -1.71 -4.88
C GLY A 62 -7.62 -1.18 -5.76
N SER A 63 -6.52 -0.79 -5.13
CA SER A 63 -5.34 -0.27 -5.82
C SER A 63 -4.07 -0.80 -5.17
N PHE A 64 -3.10 -1.20 -5.99
CA PHE A 64 -1.76 -1.56 -5.53
C PHE A 64 -0.74 -0.83 -6.39
N GLN A 65 0.20 -0.16 -5.73
CA GLN A 65 1.31 0.51 -6.38
C GLN A 65 2.60 0.09 -5.70
N GLN A 66 3.68 0.03 -6.48
CA GLN A 66 5.01 -0.24 -5.97
C GLN A 66 6.01 0.76 -6.54
N ILE A 67 7.10 0.95 -5.81
CA ILE A 67 8.28 1.69 -6.28
C ILE A 67 9.54 0.85 -6.07
N PHE A 68 10.47 0.91 -7.03
CA PHE A 68 11.81 0.37 -6.86
C PHE A 68 12.67 1.38 -6.12
N ILE A 69 13.42 0.93 -5.12
CA ILE A 69 14.18 1.82 -4.25
C ILE A 69 15.63 1.96 -4.68
N ARG A 70 16.19 3.15 -4.43
CA ARG A 70 17.54 3.50 -4.88
C ARG A 70 18.67 2.73 -4.20
N ARG A 71 18.43 2.12 -3.03
CA ARG A 71 19.45 1.27 -2.37
C ARG A 71 19.71 -0.04 -3.14
N CYS A 72 18.78 -0.45 -3.99
CA CYS A 72 18.90 -1.66 -4.78
C CYS A 72 19.40 -1.33 -6.18
N VAL A 73 20.09 -2.29 -6.79
CA VAL A 73 20.62 -2.19 -8.14
C VAL A 73 19.88 -3.22 -8.99
N ILE A 74 19.45 -2.81 -10.19
CA ILE A 74 18.96 -3.75 -11.20
C ILE A 74 20.20 -4.46 -11.74
N THR A 75 20.34 -5.74 -11.44
CA THR A 75 21.38 -6.61 -12.00
C THR A 75 20.95 -7.19 -13.34
#